data_AF-A0A1H2TVH0-F1
#
_entry.id   AF-A0A1H2TVH0-F1
#
_cell.length_a   1.000
_cell.length_b   1.000
_cell.length_c   1.000
_cell.angle_alpha   90.00
_cell.angle_beta   90.00
_cell.angle_gamma   90.00
#
_symmetry.space_group_name_H-M   'P 1'
#
loop_
_entity.id
_entity.type
_entity.pdbx_description
1 polymer ?
#
loop_
_entity_poly.entity_id
_entity_poly.type
_entity_poly.pdbx_seq_one_letter_code
_entity_poly.pdbx_strand_id
1 'polypeptide(L)'
;MKYTMTFMEREFERLVCCLFGDDSVEQAAIVFCKKSITDSETRLLVKEIQHILPTEVLEQTALNIRVPVSVYSEAFQKAARGGYCFFWIHTHPGGYLEYSDVDNIEEPHMFKPAYVRAPGQVHGSLLMNTPTSMTGRVWLQDGRGGVSAEMLDIIRVIGSQYRFFFPTGRPDLDLSAFDRNVRAFGSDMQKLLQNLHIGVVGASGTGSPMIEQLARLGVGTISIYDDDTLSETNLTSSRYSRSKRWSI
;
A
#
# COMPACT_ATOMS: atom_id res chain seq x y z
N MET A 1 3.04 14.32 -2.23
CA MET A 1 1.84 13.47 -2.31
C MET A 1 2.28 12.06 -1.97
N LYS A 2 1.61 11.34 -1.07
CA LYS A 2 1.92 9.92 -0.80
C LYS A 2 1.11 9.01 -1.70
N TYR A 3 1.69 7.91 -2.15
CA TYR A 3 0.96 6.86 -2.89
C TYR A 3 0.89 5.60 -2.05
N THR A 4 -0.33 5.13 -1.81
CA THR A 4 -0.53 3.91 -1.01
C THR A 4 -1.50 2.98 -1.70
N MET A 5 -1.42 1.69 -1.39
CA MET A 5 -2.32 0.68 -1.92
C MET A 5 -3.03 -0.06 -0.79
N THR A 6 -4.27 -0.48 -1.02
CA THR A 6 -5.07 -1.24 -0.07
C THR A 6 -5.77 -2.39 -0.77
N PHE A 7 -5.43 -3.59 -0.35
CA PHE A 7 -6.11 -4.83 -0.67
C PHE A 7 -7.13 -5.16 0.42
N MET A 8 -8.23 -5.77 0.02
CA MET A 8 -9.02 -6.60 0.93
C MET A 8 -8.34 -7.96 1.07
N GLU A 9 -8.42 -8.56 2.25
CA GLU A 9 -7.70 -9.80 2.58
C GLU A 9 -7.99 -10.95 1.61
N ARG A 10 -9.27 -11.16 1.28
CA ARG A 10 -9.70 -12.20 0.35
C ARG A 10 -9.05 -12.05 -1.04
N GLU A 11 -9.01 -10.83 -1.56
CA GLU A 11 -8.41 -10.51 -2.86
C GLU A 11 -6.89 -10.70 -2.81
N PHE A 12 -6.25 -10.32 -1.71
CA PHE A 12 -4.81 -10.53 -1.51
C PHE A 12 -4.44 -12.02 -1.42
N GLU A 13 -5.22 -12.83 -0.72
CA GLU A 13 -4.99 -14.27 -0.63
C GLU A 13 -5.12 -14.95 -1.99
N ARG A 14 -6.13 -14.56 -2.79
CA ARG A 14 -6.28 -15.06 -4.17
C ARG A 14 -5.10 -14.68 -5.05
N LEU A 15 -4.56 -13.48 -4.90
CA LEU A 15 -3.37 -13.02 -5.61
C LEU A 15 -2.16 -13.87 -5.25
N VAL A 16 -1.91 -14.06 -3.95
CA VAL A 16 -0.80 -14.88 -3.45
C VAL A 16 -0.92 -16.33 -3.95
N CYS A 17 -2.10 -16.95 -3.86
CA CYS A 17 -2.30 -18.30 -4.38
C CYS A 17 -2.02 -18.41 -5.89
N CYS A 18 -2.28 -17.36 -6.67
CA CYS A 18 -1.98 -17.34 -8.09
C CYS A 18 -0.47 -17.18 -8.35
N LEU A 19 0.16 -16.24 -7.66
CA LEU A 19 1.54 -15.82 -7.91
C LEU A 19 2.58 -16.80 -7.36
N PHE A 20 2.20 -17.61 -6.37
CA PHE A 20 3.10 -18.59 -5.73
C PHE A 20 2.59 -20.03 -5.93
N GLY A 21 1.92 -20.27 -7.07
CA GLY A 21 1.52 -21.62 -7.48
C GLY A 21 2.68 -22.45 -8.03
N ASP A 22 3.70 -21.78 -8.58
CA ASP A 22 4.96 -22.36 -9.03
C ASP A 22 6.10 -21.34 -8.77
N ASP A 23 6.90 -21.63 -7.75
CA ASP A 23 8.01 -20.78 -7.29
C ASP A 23 9.32 -21.07 -8.04
N SER A 24 9.29 -21.85 -9.14
CA SER A 24 10.47 -22.07 -9.98
C SER A 24 10.60 -21.06 -11.13
N VAL A 25 9.51 -20.34 -11.43
CA VAL A 25 9.45 -19.34 -12.51
C VAL A 25 8.68 -18.09 -12.07
N GLU A 26 8.97 -16.95 -12.67
CA GLU A 26 8.23 -15.71 -12.40
C GLU A 26 6.76 -15.89 -12.79
N GLN A 27 5.86 -15.52 -11.89
CA GLN A 27 4.42 -15.47 -12.14
C GLN A 27 3.99 -14.02 -12.26
N ALA A 28 2.90 -13.76 -12.98
CA ALA A 28 2.35 -12.42 -13.07
C ALA A 28 0.83 -12.37 -13.04
N ALA A 29 0.32 -11.19 -12.70
CA ALA A 29 -1.08 -10.86 -12.75
C ALA A 29 -1.27 -9.36 -13.05
N ILE A 30 -2.52 -8.97 -13.29
CA ILE A 30 -2.90 -7.57 -13.46
C ILE A 30 -3.86 -7.19 -12.33
N VAL A 31 -3.56 -6.09 -11.65
CA VAL A 31 -4.36 -5.56 -10.55
C VAL A 31 -5.04 -4.27 -11.00
N PHE A 32 -6.36 -4.22 -10.88
CA PHE A 32 -7.16 -3.04 -11.18
C PHE A 32 -7.57 -2.34 -9.89
N CYS A 33 -7.28 -1.05 -9.80
CA CYS A 33 -7.55 -0.23 -8.63
C CYS A 33 -8.46 0.95 -8.95
N LYS A 34 -9.21 1.41 -7.96
CA LYS A 34 -9.81 2.75 -7.94
C LYS A 34 -8.96 3.65 -7.06
N LYS A 35 -8.79 4.92 -7.43
CA LYS A 35 -8.07 5.88 -6.59
C LYS A 35 -9.03 6.72 -5.75
N SER A 36 -8.63 6.99 -4.51
CA SER A 36 -9.22 7.99 -3.62
C SER A 36 -8.14 9.02 -3.31
N ILE A 37 -8.44 10.31 -3.47
CA ILE A 37 -7.44 11.38 -3.38
C ILE A 37 -7.80 12.30 -2.22
N THR A 38 -6.79 12.63 -1.43
CA THR A 38 -6.79 13.67 -0.41
C THR A 38 -5.62 14.61 -0.67
N ASP A 39 -5.50 15.70 0.09
CA ASP A 39 -4.39 16.66 -0.07
C ASP A 39 -3.00 16.04 0.18
N SER A 40 -2.95 14.94 0.94
CA SER A 40 -1.69 14.29 1.35
C SER A 40 -1.49 12.88 0.81
N GLU A 41 -2.54 12.19 0.37
CA GLU A 41 -2.50 10.76 -0.02
C GLU A 41 -3.38 10.51 -1.25
N THR A 42 -2.80 9.81 -2.24
CA THR A 42 -3.53 9.10 -3.28
C THR A 42 -3.56 7.62 -2.91
N ARG A 43 -4.73 7.14 -2.48
CA ARG A 43 -4.93 5.75 -2.05
C ARG A 43 -5.54 4.92 -3.18
N LEU A 44 -4.83 3.88 -3.58
CA LEU A 44 -5.21 2.89 -4.58
C LEU A 44 -5.96 1.74 -3.89
N LEU A 45 -7.26 1.67 -4.13
CA LEU A 45 -8.15 0.66 -3.60
C LEU A 45 -8.29 -0.46 -4.63
N VAL A 46 -7.74 -1.64 -4.34
CA VAL A 46 -7.80 -2.80 -5.23
C VAL A 46 -9.25 -3.26 -5.37
N LYS A 47 -9.69 -3.46 -6.61
CA LYS A 47 -11.06 -3.86 -6.95
C LYS A 47 -11.14 -5.20 -7.64
N GLU A 48 -10.16 -5.48 -8.49
CA GLU A 48 -10.18 -6.70 -9.30
C GLU A 48 -8.75 -7.15 -9.59
N ILE A 49 -8.57 -8.46 -9.69
CA ILE A 49 -7.31 -9.09 -10.02
C ILE A 49 -7.58 -10.03 -11.19
N GLN A 50 -6.89 -9.78 -12.30
CA GLN A 50 -6.90 -10.62 -13.48
C GLN A 50 -5.65 -11.48 -13.47
N HIS A 51 -5.85 -12.79 -13.41
CA HIS A 51 -4.78 -13.76 -13.41
C HIS A 51 -4.29 -13.95 -14.84
N ILE A 52 -2.99 -14.16 -15.02
CA ILE A 52 -2.41 -14.52 -16.31
C ILE A 52 -2.23 -16.03 -16.31
N LEU A 53 -2.87 -16.71 -17.25
CA LEU A 53 -2.77 -18.15 -17.36
C LEU A 53 -1.42 -18.51 -18.00
N PRO A 54 -0.81 -19.66 -17.66
CA PRO A 54 0.44 -20.10 -18.29
C PRO A 54 0.36 -20.19 -19.82
N THR A 55 -0.83 -20.46 -20.37
CA THR A 55 -1.08 -20.51 -21.82
C THR A 55 -1.06 -19.13 -22.50
N GLU A 56 -1.14 -18.05 -21.73
CA GLU A 56 -1.10 -16.67 -22.22
C GLU A 56 0.32 -16.08 -22.16
N VAL A 57 1.31 -16.84 -21.68
CA VAL A 57 2.70 -16.40 -21.53
C VAL A 57 3.51 -16.82 -22.76
N LEU A 58 4.29 -15.89 -23.32
CA LEU A 58 5.20 -16.15 -24.45
C LEU A 58 6.51 -16.78 -23.98
N GLU A 59 7.03 -16.31 -22.85
CA GLU A 59 8.29 -16.73 -22.26
C GLU A 59 8.19 -16.59 -20.74
N GLN A 60 8.59 -17.63 -20.02
CA GLN A 60 8.53 -17.68 -18.57
C GLN A 60 9.77 -18.38 -18.03
N THR A 61 10.53 -17.69 -17.20
CA THR A 61 11.75 -18.20 -16.55
C THR A 61 11.79 -17.70 -15.12
N ALA A 62 12.80 -18.10 -14.33
CA ALA A 62 13.00 -17.58 -12.98
C ALA A 62 13.40 -16.09 -12.90
N LEU A 63 13.72 -15.45 -14.03
CA LEU A 63 14.28 -14.08 -14.08
C LEU A 63 13.54 -13.15 -15.04
N ASN A 64 12.52 -13.66 -15.72
CA ASN A 64 11.80 -12.92 -16.75
C ASN A 64 10.48 -13.61 -17.10
N ILE A 65 9.43 -12.80 -17.23
CA ILE A 65 8.14 -13.18 -17.80
C ILE A 65 7.73 -12.22 -18.91
N ARG A 66 7.31 -12.77 -20.06
CA ARG A 66 6.82 -11.99 -21.21
C ARG A 66 5.45 -12.47 -21.65
N VAL A 67 4.52 -11.54 -21.76
CA VAL A 67 3.17 -11.80 -22.28
C VAL A 67 2.92 -11.03 -23.59
N PRO A 68 1.97 -11.48 -24.43
CA PRO A 68 1.61 -10.79 -25.66
C PRO A 68 1.08 -9.38 -25.39
N VAL A 69 1.31 -8.48 -26.35
CA VAL A 69 0.82 -7.09 -26.28
C VAL A 69 -0.72 -7.01 -26.18
N SER A 70 -1.45 -8.03 -26.64
CA SER A 70 -2.90 -8.12 -26.50
C SER A 70 -3.35 -8.14 -25.05
N VAL A 71 -2.63 -8.84 -24.17
CA VAL A 71 -2.95 -8.93 -22.73
C VAL A 71 -2.95 -7.53 -22.10
N TYR A 72 -1.89 -6.74 -22.34
CA TYR A 72 -1.83 -5.36 -21.87
C TYR A 72 -2.88 -4.47 -22.51
N SER A 73 -3.10 -4.62 -23.83
CA SER A 73 -4.03 -3.78 -24.58
C SER A 73 -5.47 -3.94 -24.12
N GLU A 74 -5.91 -5.17 -23.86
CA GLU A 74 -7.23 -5.47 -23.30
C GLU A 74 -7.39 -4.91 -21.89
N ALA A 75 -6.35 -5.07 -21.06
CA ALA A 75 -6.32 -4.51 -19.72
C ALA A 75 -6.39 -2.97 -19.74
N PHE A 76 -5.70 -2.29 -20.66
CA PHE A 76 -5.77 -0.85 -20.82
C PHE A 76 -7.16 -0.39 -21.27
N GLN A 77 -7.80 -1.10 -22.20
CA GLN A 77 -9.18 -0.80 -22.61
C GLN A 77 -10.16 -0.97 -21.46
N LYS A 78 -9.99 -2.00 -20.63
CA LYS A 78 -10.78 -2.18 -19.41
C LYS A 78 -10.54 -1.06 -18.41
N ALA A 79 -9.28 -0.68 -18.20
CA ALA A 79 -8.90 0.43 -17.33
C ALA A 79 -9.52 1.76 -17.78
N ALA A 80 -9.48 2.05 -19.08
CA ALA A 80 -10.08 3.25 -19.65
C ALA A 80 -11.60 3.28 -19.48
N ARG A 81 -12.31 2.21 -19.89
CA ARG A 81 -13.77 2.12 -19.79
C ARG A 81 -14.26 2.16 -18.35
N GLY A 82 -13.55 1.48 -17.46
CA GLY A 82 -13.91 1.39 -16.05
C GLY A 82 -13.40 2.54 -15.21
N GLY A 83 -12.55 3.42 -15.73
CA GLY A 83 -11.82 4.43 -14.94
C GLY A 83 -10.99 3.79 -13.83
N TYR A 84 -10.24 2.74 -14.15
CA TYR A 84 -9.34 2.05 -13.23
C TYR A 84 -7.89 2.50 -13.43
N CYS A 85 -7.19 2.51 -12.32
CA CYS A 85 -5.74 2.40 -12.26
C CYS A 85 -5.33 0.96 -12.64
N PHE A 86 -4.23 0.83 -13.38
CA PHE A 86 -3.71 -0.45 -13.88
C PHE A 86 -2.37 -0.72 -13.21
N PHE A 87 -2.24 -1.90 -12.61
CA PHE A 87 -1.01 -2.37 -11.99
C PHE A 87 -0.58 -3.71 -12.57
N TRP A 88 0.66 -3.76 -13.04
CA TRP A 88 1.33 -5.02 -13.34
C TRP A 88 1.91 -5.59 -12.05
N ILE A 89 1.74 -6.86 -11.76
CA ILE A 89 2.43 -7.51 -10.65
C ILE A 89 3.13 -8.76 -11.14
N HIS A 90 4.38 -8.93 -10.74
CA HIS A 90 5.12 -10.16 -10.96
C HIS A 90 5.88 -10.63 -9.72
N THR A 91 6.40 -11.86 -9.77
CA THR A 91 7.24 -12.42 -8.72
C THR A 91 8.69 -12.53 -9.13
N HIS A 92 9.61 -12.45 -8.15
CA HIS A 92 11.02 -12.84 -8.31
C HIS A 92 11.30 -14.09 -7.44
N PRO A 93 11.12 -15.31 -7.97
CA PRO A 93 11.26 -16.53 -7.19
C PRO A 93 12.70 -16.74 -6.69
N GLY A 94 12.87 -16.92 -5.38
CA GLY A 94 14.18 -17.04 -4.75
C GLY A 94 15.05 -15.77 -4.80
N GLY A 95 14.50 -14.66 -5.31
CA GLY A 95 15.19 -13.38 -5.50
C GLY A 95 14.96 -12.37 -4.38
N TYR A 96 15.46 -11.15 -4.60
CA TYR A 96 15.28 -10.01 -3.71
C TYR A 96 14.02 -9.22 -4.06
N LEU A 97 13.49 -8.49 -3.06
CA LEU A 97 12.35 -7.59 -3.23
C LEU A 97 12.79 -6.25 -3.85
N GLU A 98 13.41 -6.30 -5.02
CA GLU A 98 13.95 -5.14 -5.72
C GLU A 98 13.68 -5.25 -7.22
N TYR A 99 13.33 -4.13 -7.85
CA TYR A 99 13.15 -4.05 -9.29
C TYR A 99 14.49 -4.20 -10.00
N SER A 100 14.56 -5.10 -10.97
CA SER A 100 15.76 -5.35 -11.76
C SER A 100 15.99 -4.24 -12.79
N ASP A 101 17.19 -4.22 -13.38
CA ASP A 101 17.50 -3.33 -14.51
C ASP A 101 16.58 -3.59 -15.71
N VAL A 102 16.19 -4.86 -15.91
CA VAL A 102 15.23 -5.25 -16.96
C VAL A 102 13.87 -4.60 -16.69
N ASP A 103 13.36 -4.68 -15.47
CA ASP A 103 12.08 -4.04 -15.09
C ASP A 103 12.12 -2.52 -15.33
N ASN A 104 13.24 -1.89 -14.96
CA ASN A 104 13.43 -0.45 -15.11
C ASN A 104 13.44 0.01 -16.58
N ILE A 105 13.88 -0.87 -17.50
CA ILE A 105 13.93 -0.60 -18.93
C ILE A 105 12.58 -0.94 -19.61
N GLU A 106 11.95 -2.05 -19.26
CA GLU A 106 10.76 -2.57 -19.94
C GLU A 106 9.47 -1.88 -19.48
N GLU A 107 9.30 -1.65 -18.19
CA GLU A 107 8.05 -1.09 -17.65
C GLU A 107 7.66 0.28 -18.24
N PRO A 108 8.58 1.25 -18.47
CA PRO A 108 8.24 2.50 -19.15
C PRO A 108 7.57 2.30 -20.51
N HIS A 109 7.96 1.27 -21.28
CA HIS A 109 7.37 0.96 -22.58
C HIS A 109 5.94 0.41 -22.45
N MET A 110 5.62 -0.22 -21.33
CA MET A 110 4.26 -0.68 -21.00
C MET A 110 3.38 0.47 -20.48
N PHE A 111 3.89 1.30 -19.56
CA PHE A 111 3.05 2.30 -18.87
C PHE A 111 2.81 3.58 -19.68
N LYS A 112 3.72 3.99 -20.58
CA LYS A 112 3.47 5.12 -21.49
C LYS A 112 2.17 4.92 -22.31
N PRO A 113 1.98 3.78 -23.01
CA PRO A 113 0.71 3.46 -23.67
C PRO A 113 -0.52 3.38 -22.74
N ALA A 114 -0.32 2.97 -21.48
CA ALA A 114 -1.40 2.90 -20.49
C ALA A 114 -1.95 4.31 -20.21
N TYR A 115 -1.07 5.27 -19.97
CA TYR A 115 -1.44 6.67 -19.71
C TYR A 115 -2.12 7.35 -20.89
N VAL A 116 -1.73 7.01 -22.13
CA VAL A 116 -2.41 7.51 -23.33
C VAL A 116 -3.86 7.01 -23.41
N ARG A 117 -4.11 5.76 -23.00
CA ARG A 117 -5.43 5.11 -23.10
C ARG A 117 -6.34 5.42 -21.92
N ALA A 118 -5.80 5.51 -20.71
CA ALA A 118 -6.53 5.78 -19.48
C ALA A 118 -5.99 7.05 -18.79
N PRO A 119 -6.11 8.23 -19.44
CA PRO A 119 -5.54 9.46 -18.93
C PRO A 119 -6.13 9.84 -17.56
N GLY A 120 -5.29 10.48 -16.74
CA GLY A 120 -5.69 10.93 -15.42
C GLY A 120 -5.84 9.83 -14.38
N GLN A 121 -5.52 8.56 -14.68
CA GLN A 121 -5.38 7.50 -13.67
C GLN A 121 -3.95 7.47 -13.11
N VAL A 122 -3.68 6.54 -12.18
CA VAL A 122 -2.33 6.28 -11.67
C VAL A 122 -2.01 4.83 -11.99
N HIS A 123 -1.00 4.59 -12.81
CA HIS A 123 -0.56 3.26 -13.20
C HIS A 123 0.78 2.94 -12.56
N GLY A 124 1.06 1.66 -12.35
CA GLY A 124 2.27 1.27 -11.63
C GLY A 124 2.53 -0.22 -11.69
N SER A 125 3.54 -0.67 -10.97
CA SER A 125 3.82 -2.08 -10.80
C SER A 125 3.92 -2.44 -9.32
N LEU A 126 3.76 -3.73 -9.05
CA LEU A 126 3.99 -4.37 -7.77
C LEU A 126 4.98 -5.51 -8.00
N LEU A 127 5.71 -5.86 -6.97
CA LEU A 127 6.65 -6.97 -7.01
C LEU A 127 6.57 -7.74 -5.69
N MET A 128 6.61 -9.06 -5.77
CA MET A 128 6.67 -9.93 -4.60
C MET A 128 7.79 -10.97 -4.77
N ASN A 129 8.58 -11.21 -3.74
CA ASN A 129 9.54 -12.33 -3.74
C ASN A 129 9.10 -13.46 -2.79
N THR A 130 8.22 -13.17 -1.83
CA THR A 130 7.58 -14.17 -0.97
C THR A 130 6.12 -13.78 -0.73
N PRO A 131 5.25 -14.70 -0.27
CA PRO A 131 3.86 -14.40 0.10
C PRO A 131 3.69 -13.27 1.15
N THR A 132 4.75 -12.96 1.90
CA THR A 132 4.76 -11.99 3.00
C THR A 132 5.67 -10.80 2.72
N SER A 133 6.12 -10.62 1.48
CA SER A 133 7.05 -9.57 1.09
C SER A 133 6.60 -8.96 -0.24
N MET A 134 6.24 -7.68 -0.21
CA MET A 134 5.71 -6.96 -1.36
C MET A 134 6.21 -5.52 -1.40
N THR A 135 6.56 -5.08 -2.60
CA THR A 135 6.93 -3.70 -2.93
C THR A 135 6.09 -3.21 -4.11
N GLY A 136 6.18 -1.92 -4.41
CA GLY A 136 5.42 -1.35 -5.51
C GLY A 136 5.87 0.06 -5.85
N ARG A 137 5.60 0.46 -7.09
CA ARG A 137 5.85 1.81 -7.58
C ARG A 137 4.72 2.29 -8.49
N VAL A 138 4.55 3.60 -8.54
CA VAL A 138 3.72 4.28 -9.54
C VAL A 138 4.62 4.91 -10.58
N TRP A 139 4.19 4.88 -11.83
CA TRP A 139 4.85 5.60 -12.91
C TRP A 139 4.10 6.91 -13.11
N LEU A 140 4.75 8.06 -12.98
CA LEU A 140 4.15 9.36 -13.20
C LEU A 140 4.60 9.90 -14.55
N GLN A 141 3.66 10.40 -15.35
CA GLN A 141 3.99 11.05 -16.61
C GLN A 141 4.20 12.54 -16.36
N ASP A 142 5.37 13.06 -16.72
CA ASP A 142 5.53 14.50 -16.82
C ASP A 142 4.78 14.98 -18.07
N GLY A 143 4.21 16.19 -18.03
CA GLY A 143 3.44 16.74 -19.16
C GLY A 143 4.23 16.92 -20.47
N ARG A 144 5.51 16.49 -20.50
CA ARG A 144 6.42 16.51 -21.66
C ARG A 144 6.71 15.11 -22.21
N GLY A 145 6.03 14.07 -21.69
CA GLY A 145 6.13 12.69 -22.17
C GLY A 145 7.23 11.87 -21.50
N GLY A 146 7.96 12.44 -20.54
CA GLY A 146 8.83 11.71 -19.63
C GLY A 146 7.99 10.89 -18.63
N VAL A 147 8.56 9.80 -18.15
CA VAL A 147 7.97 9.01 -17.05
C VAL A 147 8.97 8.86 -15.92
N SER A 148 8.53 9.07 -14.69
CA SER A 148 9.34 8.88 -13.49
C SER A 148 8.66 7.87 -12.57
N ALA A 149 9.44 6.99 -11.93
CA ALA A 149 8.91 6.08 -10.93
C ALA A 149 8.93 6.74 -9.55
N GLU A 150 7.84 6.59 -8.80
CA GLU A 150 7.79 6.86 -7.36
C GLU A 150 7.35 5.60 -6.61
N MET A 151 8.07 5.23 -5.55
CA MET A 151 7.72 4.04 -4.76
C MET A 151 6.44 4.26 -3.96
N LEU A 152 5.67 3.20 -3.74
CA LEU A 152 4.53 3.22 -2.83
C LEU A 152 5.02 3.39 -1.38
N ASP A 153 4.40 4.29 -0.63
CA ASP A 153 4.74 4.54 0.78
C ASP A 153 4.31 3.40 1.70
N ILE A 154 3.15 2.79 1.41
CA ILE A 154 2.52 1.71 2.19
C ILE A 154 1.65 0.86 1.27
N ILE A 155 1.72 -0.46 1.42
CA ILE A 155 0.70 -1.39 0.91
C ILE A 155 0.02 -2.05 2.11
N ARG A 156 -1.32 -2.07 2.11
CA ARG A 156 -2.13 -2.57 3.23
C ARG A 156 -2.98 -3.74 2.77
N VAL A 157 -3.17 -4.73 3.63
CA VAL A 157 -4.15 -5.79 3.47
C VAL A 157 -5.09 -5.72 4.67
N ILE A 158 -6.38 -5.53 4.39
CA ILE A 158 -7.41 -5.26 5.38
C ILE A 158 -8.45 -6.39 5.34
N GLY A 159 -8.65 -7.06 6.47
CA GLY A 159 -9.63 -8.13 6.62
C GLY A 159 -9.76 -8.54 8.08
N SER A 160 -9.73 -9.85 8.34
CA SER A 160 -9.68 -10.39 9.70
C SER A 160 -8.36 -10.03 10.40
N GLN A 161 -7.29 -9.90 9.62
CA GLN A 161 -6.00 -9.38 10.08
C GLN A 161 -5.60 -8.16 9.26
N TYR A 162 -4.82 -7.27 9.87
CA TYR A 162 -4.21 -6.14 9.18
C TYR A 162 -2.74 -6.40 8.92
N ARG A 163 -2.35 -6.36 7.65
CA ARG A 163 -0.95 -6.49 7.23
C ARG A 163 -0.50 -5.22 6.53
N PHE A 164 0.72 -4.79 6.80
CA PHE A 164 1.31 -3.57 6.26
C PHE A 164 2.69 -3.89 5.70
N PHE A 165 2.89 -3.51 4.44
CA PHE A 165 4.18 -3.54 3.77
C PHE A 165 4.67 -2.10 3.61
N PHE A 166 5.95 -1.85 3.86
CA PHE A 166 6.58 -0.53 3.78
C PHE A 166 7.72 -0.54 2.75
N PRO A 167 7.41 -0.32 1.45
CA PRO A 167 8.37 -0.45 0.35
C PRO A 167 9.51 0.57 0.37
N THR A 168 9.19 1.84 0.62
CA THR A 168 10.19 2.86 0.91
C THR A 168 10.72 2.59 2.31
N GLY A 169 11.90 1.95 2.41
CA GLY A 169 12.59 1.77 3.68
C GLY A 169 12.51 3.05 4.50
N ARG A 170 11.85 2.97 5.67
CA ARG A 170 11.63 4.15 6.51
C ARG A 170 12.88 4.39 7.35
N PRO A 171 13.20 5.66 7.66
CA PRO A 171 14.29 5.96 8.57
C PRO A 171 14.12 5.13 9.84
N ASP A 172 15.23 4.61 10.37
CA ASP A 172 15.19 3.92 11.65
C ASP A 172 14.63 4.88 12.70
N LEU A 173 13.52 4.46 13.29
CA LEU A 173 12.87 5.23 14.33
C LEU A 173 13.63 5.03 15.63
N ASP A 174 13.78 6.10 16.41
CA ASP A 174 14.29 5.98 17.77
C ASP A 174 13.26 5.23 18.63
N LEU A 175 13.59 4.00 18.98
CA LEU A 175 12.76 3.13 19.82
C LEU A 175 13.20 3.14 21.29
N SER A 176 14.17 3.97 21.68
CA SER A 176 14.76 3.96 23.03
C SER A 176 13.72 4.16 24.12
N ALA A 177 12.73 5.03 23.90
CA ALA A 177 11.62 5.26 24.82
C ALA A 177 10.66 4.07 24.97
N PHE A 178 10.72 3.08 24.06
CA PHE A 178 9.81 1.95 23.97
C PHE A 178 10.50 0.60 24.17
N ASP A 179 11.69 0.56 24.78
CA ASP A 179 12.47 -0.67 25.02
C ASP A 179 11.63 -1.82 25.63
N ARG A 180 10.74 -1.51 26.58
CA ARG A 180 9.84 -2.52 27.17
C ARG A 180 8.88 -3.11 26.15
N ASN A 181 8.30 -2.29 25.27
CA ASN A 181 7.39 -2.76 24.23
C ASN A 181 8.14 -3.56 23.17
N VAL A 182 9.34 -3.10 22.78
CA VAL A 182 10.21 -3.83 21.84
C VAL A 182 10.59 -5.19 22.39
N ARG A 183 10.91 -5.31 23.69
CA ARG A 183 11.19 -6.61 24.32
C ARG A 183 9.97 -7.52 24.41
N ALA A 184 8.76 -6.96 24.53
CA ALA A 184 7.52 -7.73 24.64
C ALA A 184 6.95 -8.16 23.28
N PHE A 185 7.03 -7.30 22.26
CA PHE A 185 6.32 -7.47 20.98
C PHE A 185 7.24 -7.42 19.74
N GLY A 186 8.53 -7.16 19.93
CA GLY A 186 9.49 -7.00 18.85
C GLY A 186 9.56 -5.57 18.30
N SER A 187 10.67 -5.28 17.62
CA SER A 187 10.91 -3.98 16.98
C SER A 187 9.91 -3.70 15.86
N ASP A 188 9.52 -4.73 15.11
CA ASP A 188 8.71 -4.55 13.90
C ASP A 188 7.29 -4.08 14.25
N MET A 189 6.73 -4.63 15.33
CA MET A 189 5.44 -4.17 15.86
C MET A 189 5.51 -2.74 16.38
N GLN A 190 6.57 -2.36 17.09
CA GLN A 190 6.72 -0.99 17.58
C GLN A 190 6.92 0.01 16.42
N LYS A 191 7.72 -0.35 15.42
CA LYS A 191 7.87 0.43 14.18
C LYS A 191 6.52 0.56 13.46
N LEU A 192 5.72 -0.50 13.41
CA LEU A 192 4.37 -0.42 12.85
C LEU A 192 3.51 0.59 13.62
N LEU A 193 3.43 0.50 14.95
CA LEU A 193 2.63 1.42 15.78
C LEU A 193 3.04 2.88 15.57
N GLN A 194 4.34 3.18 15.57
CA GLN A 194 4.85 4.53 15.32
C GLN A 194 4.56 5.04 13.91
N ASN A 195 4.25 4.16 12.95
CA ASN A 195 3.87 4.54 11.59
C ASN A 195 2.36 4.68 11.39
N LEU A 196 1.55 4.32 12.40
CA LEU A 196 0.10 4.44 12.34
C LEU A 196 -0.36 5.85 12.71
N HIS A 197 -1.36 6.31 11.96
CA HIS A 197 -2.15 7.50 12.30
C HIS A 197 -3.55 7.03 12.68
N ILE A 198 -3.90 7.17 13.96
CA ILE A 198 -5.17 6.74 14.52
C ILE A 198 -6.05 7.96 14.80
N GLY A 199 -7.27 7.94 14.27
CA GLY A 199 -8.32 8.89 14.63
C GLY A 199 -9.15 8.36 15.79
N VAL A 200 -9.32 9.14 16.84
CA VAL A 200 -10.23 8.86 17.97
C VAL A 200 -11.37 9.87 17.91
N VAL A 201 -12.61 9.38 17.87
CA VAL A 201 -13.83 10.21 17.91
C VAL A 201 -14.45 10.08 19.30
N GLY A 202 -14.62 11.20 19.99
CA GLY A 202 -14.98 11.30 21.40
C GLY A 202 -13.77 11.14 22.31
N ALA A 203 -13.48 12.16 23.13
CA ALA A 203 -12.38 12.13 24.09
C ALA A 203 -12.86 12.09 25.55
N SER A 204 -14.17 11.88 25.74
CA SER A 204 -14.80 11.59 27.03
C SER A 204 -14.96 10.08 27.26
N GLY A 205 -15.29 9.68 28.50
CA GLY A 205 -15.57 8.28 28.85
C GLY A 205 -14.43 7.33 28.50
N THR A 206 -14.64 6.41 27.55
CA THR A 206 -13.65 5.44 27.07
C THR A 206 -12.60 6.04 26.15
N GLY A 207 -12.88 7.18 25.51
CA GLY A 207 -11.95 7.87 24.62
C GLY A 207 -10.71 8.38 25.34
N SER A 208 -10.90 8.99 26.52
CA SER A 208 -9.78 9.52 27.34
C SER A 208 -8.72 8.47 27.69
N PRO A 209 -9.06 7.32 28.32
CA PRO A 209 -8.07 6.30 28.61
C PRO A 209 -7.53 5.65 27.33
N MET A 210 -8.33 5.51 26.26
CA MET A 210 -7.86 4.97 24.99
C MET A 210 -6.76 5.85 24.38
N ILE A 211 -6.95 7.17 24.34
CA ILE A 211 -5.94 8.13 23.85
C ILE A 211 -4.65 7.99 24.65
N GLU A 212 -4.74 7.89 25.97
CA GLU A 212 -3.58 7.69 26.83
C GLU A 212 -2.87 6.36 26.53
N GLN A 213 -3.61 5.27 26.35
CA GLN A 213 -3.03 3.98 26.02
C GLN A 213 -2.35 4.00 24.64
N LEU A 214 -2.97 4.60 23.63
CA LEU A 214 -2.38 4.72 22.29
C LEU A 214 -1.07 5.53 22.33
N ALA A 215 -1.03 6.62 23.11
CA ALA A 215 0.19 7.39 23.28
C ALA A 215 1.29 6.58 23.99
N ARG A 216 0.94 5.83 25.05
CA ARG A 216 1.88 4.96 25.79
C ARG A 216 2.39 3.78 24.96
N LEU A 217 1.56 3.25 24.07
CA LEU A 217 1.95 2.21 23.11
C LEU A 217 2.89 2.76 22.02
N GLY A 218 3.05 4.09 21.92
CA GLY A 218 3.93 4.72 20.94
C GLY A 218 3.31 4.78 19.55
N VAL A 219 1.99 4.99 19.45
CA VAL A 219 1.36 5.31 18.17
C VAL A 219 1.88 6.66 17.67
N GLY A 220 2.30 6.73 16.40
CA GLY A 220 3.01 7.91 15.90
C GLY A 220 2.16 9.16 15.73
N THR A 221 0.90 9.02 15.34
CA THR A 221 -0.01 10.18 15.25
C THR A 221 -1.39 9.83 15.76
N ILE A 222 -1.91 10.65 16.66
CA ILE A 222 -3.27 10.52 17.20
C ILE A 222 -4.03 11.81 16.87
N SER A 223 -5.09 11.69 16.07
CA SER A 223 -6.02 12.80 15.84
C SER A 223 -7.27 12.58 16.67
N ILE A 224 -7.58 13.56 17.52
CA ILE A 224 -8.73 13.50 18.41
C ILE A 224 -9.81 14.43 17.85
N TYR A 225 -11.00 13.89 17.66
CA TYR A 225 -12.19 14.60 17.22
C TYR A 225 -13.22 14.52 18.34
N ASP A 226 -13.47 15.62 19.02
CA ASP A 226 -14.43 15.68 20.12
C ASP A 226 -15.31 16.92 19.94
N ASP A 227 -16.63 16.73 19.99
CA ASP A 227 -17.63 17.79 19.87
C ASP A 227 -18.23 18.14 21.25
N ASP A 228 -17.74 17.51 22.33
CA ASP A 228 -18.18 17.80 23.69
C ASP A 228 -17.71 19.19 24.14
N THR A 229 -18.66 19.98 24.65
CA THR A 229 -18.36 21.22 25.38
C THR A 229 -18.13 20.90 26.86
N LEU A 230 -17.09 21.50 27.45
CA LEU A 230 -16.79 21.31 28.86
C LEU A 230 -17.95 21.82 29.73
N SER A 231 -18.54 20.93 30.53
CA SER A 231 -19.51 21.26 31.58
C SER A 231 -18.97 20.81 32.94
N GLU A 232 -19.49 21.38 34.04
CA GLU A 232 -19.04 21.05 35.40
C GLU A 232 -19.15 19.55 35.73
N THR A 233 -20.10 18.84 35.11
CA THR A 233 -20.27 17.38 35.26
C THR A 233 -19.28 16.54 34.45
N ASN A 234 -18.60 17.12 33.45
CA ASN A 234 -17.73 16.40 32.51
C ASN A 234 -16.24 16.75 32.67
N LEU A 235 -15.87 17.64 33.60
CA LEU A 235 -14.50 18.15 33.81
C LEU A 235 -13.45 17.05 34.05
N THR A 236 -13.81 15.98 34.77
CA THR A 236 -12.90 14.86 35.07
C THR A 236 -12.77 13.87 33.91
N SER A 237 -13.80 13.77 33.07
CA SER A 237 -13.91 12.78 32.00
C SER A 237 -13.45 13.30 30.63
N SER A 238 -13.40 14.62 30.40
CA SER A 238 -13.09 15.24 29.11
C SER A 238 -11.75 16.00 29.17
N ARG A 239 -10.64 15.25 29.21
CA ARG A 239 -9.28 15.84 29.31
C ARG A 239 -8.74 16.42 27.99
N TYR A 240 -9.38 16.14 26.86
CA TYR A 240 -8.87 16.46 25.52
C TYR A 240 -9.86 17.21 24.61
N SER A 241 -10.85 17.92 25.17
CA SER A 241 -12.00 18.55 24.47
C SER A 241 -11.67 19.74 23.53
N ARG A 242 -10.44 19.84 23.02
CA ARG A 242 -10.12 20.78 21.93
C ARG A 242 -9.43 20.02 20.82
N SER A 243 -9.89 20.24 19.58
CA SER A 243 -9.23 19.77 18.37
C SER A 243 -7.77 20.23 18.39
N LYS A 244 -6.89 19.30 18.73
CA LYS A 244 -5.45 19.49 18.75
C LYS A 244 -4.84 18.30 18.02
N ARG A 245 -4.07 18.61 16.99
CA ARG A 245 -3.19 17.64 16.34
C ARG A 245 -2.02 17.44 17.31
N TRP A 246 -1.91 16.27 17.92
CA TRP A 246 -0.75 15.90 18.70
C TRP A 246 0.18 15.10 17.79
N SER A 247 1.32 15.69 17.47
CA SER A 247 2.47 14.99 16.91
C SER A 247 3.40 14.70 18.08
N ILE A 248 3.68 13.42 18.34
CA ILE A 248 4.66 12.99 19.35
C ILE A 248 6.03 12.90 18.66
#